data_AF-A0A261KX50-F1
#
_entry.id   AF-A0A261KX50-F1
#
_cell.length_a   1.000
_cell.length_b   1.000
_cell.length_c   1.000
_cell.angle_alpha   90.00
_cell.angle_beta   90.00
_cell.angle_gamma   90.00
#
_symmetry.space_group_name_H-M   'P 1'
#
loop_
_entity.id
_entity.type
_entity.pdbx_description
1 polymer ?
#
loop_
_entity_poly.entity_id
_entity_poly.type
_entity_poly.pdbx_seq_one_letter_code
_entity_poly.pdbx_strand_id
1 'polypeptide(L)'
;MKTTKFLTSAFVLGSIALGTLGQAKEAAAANIVNTWQASEAVSDEYHSADHNHAFWIPDLDSDFDFEGDAFFNEYDDGTINLIGNIGAGNKKFAVDVWFNSLGNLQEGRAIAPNLAPKQELNRNDPYSVVDINDWSYYTIDSSKSLLTEIGEWYGNNNSTDTFFLTDMSETNKGQMGLGASGKNINEGFSHWFWLEDTKTGQRFDGDINIDLVALEEGGGILSEGESIPEPATMSLLSLGLLGTGMGALKRKKQ
;
A
#
# COMPACT_ATOMS: atom_id res chain seq x y z
N MET A 1 -20.52 -70.82 16.52
CA MET A 1 -21.26 -69.55 16.32
C MET A 1 -20.71 -68.51 17.27
N LYS A 2 -20.05 -67.47 16.74
CA LYS A 2 -19.56 -66.33 17.53
C LYS A 2 -20.41 -65.11 17.16
N THR A 3 -21.15 -64.58 18.13
CA THR A 3 -21.96 -63.36 18.00
C THR A 3 -21.09 -62.13 18.18
N THR A 4 -20.88 -61.38 17.11
CA THR A 4 -20.18 -60.09 17.10
C THR A 4 -21.14 -58.99 17.55
N LYS A 5 -20.83 -58.30 18.66
CA LYS A 5 -21.57 -57.13 19.13
C LYS A 5 -21.06 -55.88 18.40
N PHE A 6 -21.96 -55.11 17.80
CA PHE A 6 -21.70 -53.76 17.30
C PHE A 6 -21.73 -52.78 18.48
N LEU A 7 -20.64 -52.04 18.70
CA LEU A 7 -20.64 -50.84 19.54
C LEU A 7 -21.08 -49.66 18.66
N THR A 8 -22.23 -49.06 18.98
CA THR A 8 -22.64 -47.75 18.47
C THR A 8 -21.98 -46.68 19.32
N SER A 9 -21.08 -45.89 18.71
CA SER A 9 -20.46 -44.73 19.32
C SER A 9 -21.50 -43.62 19.47
N ALA A 10 -21.80 -43.24 20.71
CA ALA A 10 -22.63 -42.08 21.03
C ALA A 10 -21.84 -40.79 20.74
N PHE A 11 -22.34 -39.99 19.80
CA PHE A 11 -21.86 -38.65 19.51
C PHE A 11 -22.33 -37.73 20.66
N VAL A 12 -21.40 -37.26 21.49
CA VAL A 12 -21.69 -36.26 22.53
C VAL A 12 -21.73 -34.90 21.83
N LEU A 13 -22.94 -34.38 21.61
CA LEU A 13 -23.17 -32.99 21.26
C LEU A 13 -22.84 -32.12 22.47
N GLY A 14 -21.60 -31.63 22.53
CA GLY A 14 -21.20 -30.59 23.46
C GLY A 14 -21.83 -29.27 23.03
N SER A 15 -22.73 -28.75 23.87
CA SER A 15 -23.32 -27.43 23.74
C SER A 15 -22.22 -26.37 23.86
N ILE A 16 -21.79 -25.78 22.75
CA ILE A 16 -20.98 -24.57 22.78
C ILE A 16 -21.90 -23.46 23.28
N ALA A 17 -21.60 -22.96 24.47
CA ALA A 17 -22.21 -21.74 24.98
C ALA A 17 -21.85 -20.60 24.02
N LEU A 18 -22.84 -20.12 23.27
CA LEU A 18 -22.78 -18.80 22.62
C LEU A 18 -22.72 -17.76 23.75
N GLY A 19 -21.50 -17.43 24.17
CA GLY A 19 -21.24 -16.18 24.88
C GLY A 19 -21.71 -15.03 23.99
N THR A 20 -22.41 -14.09 24.60
CA THR A 20 -22.88 -12.84 23.99
C THR A 20 -21.85 -12.29 23.01
N LEU A 21 -22.13 -12.39 21.70
CA LEU A 21 -21.44 -11.61 20.68
C LEU A 21 -21.66 -10.14 21.06
N GLY A 22 -20.64 -9.51 21.63
CA GLY A 22 -20.54 -8.07 21.56
C GLY A 22 -20.60 -7.72 20.09
N GLN A 23 -21.56 -6.88 19.70
CA GLN A 23 -21.57 -6.27 18.38
C GLN A 23 -20.21 -5.61 18.23
N ALA A 24 -19.33 -6.22 17.44
CA ALA A 24 -18.15 -5.55 16.95
C ALA A 24 -18.71 -4.32 16.24
N LYS A 25 -18.45 -3.15 16.80
CA LYS A 25 -18.83 -1.89 16.21
C LYS A 25 -18.02 -1.85 14.92
N GLU A 26 -18.65 -2.19 13.80
CA GLU A 26 -18.07 -2.00 12.48
C GLU A 26 -17.60 -0.56 12.45
N ALA A 27 -16.29 -0.36 12.34
CA ALA A 27 -15.75 0.96 12.14
C ALA A 27 -16.39 1.46 10.85
N ALA A 28 -17.06 2.62 10.91
CA ALA A 28 -17.59 3.23 9.70
C ALA A 28 -16.41 3.38 8.72
N ALA A 29 -16.63 3.03 7.46
CA ALA A 29 -15.64 3.26 6.42
C ALA A 29 -15.29 4.76 6.38
N ALA A 30 -14.01 5.08 6.32
CA ALA A 30 -13.55 6.46 6.17
C ALA A 30 -14.01 7.00 4.81
N ASN A 31 -14.43 8.26 4.76
CA ASN A 31 -14.88 8.90 3.52
C ASN A 31 -13.70 9.60 2.85
N ILE A 32 -13.60 9.50 1.52
CA ILE A 32 -12.66 10.31 0.77
C ILE A 32 -13.08 11.79 0.88
N VAL A 33 -12.14 12.64 1.28
CA VAL A 33 -12.32 14.10 1.38
C VAL A 33 -11.61 14.85 0.26
N ASN A 34 -10.57 14.27 -0.32
CA ASN A 34 -9.87 14.83 -1.46
C ASN A 34 -9.35 13.70 -2.36
N THR A 35 -9.38 13.93 -3.67
CA THR A 35 -8.72 13.08 -4.66
C THR A 35 -7.83 13.94 -5.55
N TRP A 36 -6.60 13.49 -5.75
CA TRP A 36 -5.66 14.09 -6.68
C TRP A 36 -5.31 13.10 -7.77
N GLN A 37 -5.15 13.60 -8.99
CA GLN A 37 -4.40 12.90 -10.02
C GLN A 37 -2.93 12.94 -9.62
N ALA A 38 -2.31 11.76 -9.54
CA ALA A 38 -0.88 11.62 -9.34
C ALA A 38 -0.16 11.47 -10.68
N SER A 39 1.00 12.10 -10.80
CA SER A 39 1.97 11.90 -11.89
C SER A 39 3.39 11.85 -11.35
N GLU A 40 4.34 11.39 -12.14
CA GLU A 40 5.76 11.44 -11.80
C GLU A 40 6.18 12.88 -11.52
N ALA A 41 6.94 13.09 -10.45
CA ALA A 41 7.54 14.40 -10.24
C ALA A 41 8.67 14.62 -11.25
N VAL A 42 8.56 15.69 -12.04
CA VAL A 42 9.59 16.05 -13.03
C VAL A 42 10.45 17.17 -12.45
N SER A 43 11.77 16.97 -12.43
CA SER A 43 12.73 18.00 -12.02
C SER A 43 12.53 19.31 -12.78
N ASP A 44 12.44 20.43 -12.07
CA ASP A 44 12.44 21.77 -12.68
C ASP A 44 13.76 22.52 -12.45
N GLU A 45 13.79 23.82 -12.73
CA GLU A 45 14.98 24.67 -12.54
C GLU A 45 15.49 24.72 -11.09
N TYR A 46 14.68 24.28 -10.13
CA TYR A 46 15.04 24.21 -8.72
C TYR A 46 15.70 22.87 -8.34
N HIS A 47 15.80 21.86 -9.22
CA HIS A 47 16.50 20.62 -8.91
C HIS A 47 17.82 20.47 -9.68
N SER A 48 18.87 19.94 -9.03
CA SER A 48 20.22 19.92 -9.60
C SER A 48 20.50 18.78 -10.60
N ALA A 49 19.52 17.91 -10.84
CA ALA A 49 19.65 16.74 -11.69
C ALA A 49 18.33 16.42 -12.41
N ASP A 50 18.44 15.88 -13.62
CA ASP A 50 17.29 15.42 -14.40
C ASP A 50 16.82 14.08 -13.83
N HIS A 51 15.70 14.10 -13.11
CA HIS A 51 15.01 12.92 -12.60
C HIS A 51 13.53 13.04 -12.95
N ASN A 52 12.97 11.93 -13.42
CA ASN A 52 11.57 11.82 -13.80
C ASN A 52 11.13 10.38 -13.53
N HIS A 53 10.65 10.13 -12.32
CA HIS A 53 10.14 8.82 -11.92
C HIS A 53 9.12 8.99 -10.81
N ALA A 54 8.05 8.19 -10.84
CA ALA A 54 7.11 8.12 -9.72
C ALA A 54 7.72 7.28 -8.58
N PHE A 55 8.37 6.17 -8.94
CA PHE A 55 9.05 5.26 -8.02
C PHE A 55 10.48 5.02 -8.49
N TRP A 56 11.44 5.10 -7.58
CA TRP A 56 12.83 4.70 -7.81
C TRP A 56 13.16 3.51 -6.93
N ILE A 57 13.49 2.36 -7.55
CA ILE A 57 13.74 1.10 -6.85
C ILE A 57 14.97 0.45 -7.49
N PRO A 58 16.18 0.98 -7.26
CA PRO A 58 17.37 0.74 -8.10
C PRO A 58 17.79 -0.73 -8.22
N ASP A 59 17.48 -1.54 -7.21
CA ASP A 59 17.75 -2.99 -7.25
C ASP A 59 16.79 -3.76 -8.19
N LEU A 60 15.63 -3.17 -8.52
CA LEU A 60 14.68 -3.71 -9.50
C LEU A 60 14.86 -3.06 -10.87
N ASP A 61 14.77 -1.73 -10.93
CA ASP A 61 15.02 -0.88 -12.10
C ASP A 61 15.24 0.57 -11.65
N SER A 62 15.83 1.42 -12.50
CA SER A 62 16.07 2.80 -12.10
C SER A 62 14.77 3.58 -11.98
N ASP A 63 13.91 3.56 -12.99
CA ASP A 63 12.83 4.55 -13.10
C ASP A 63 11.50 3.86 -13.43
N PHE A 64 10.57 3.88 -12.46
CA PHE A 64 9.21 3.42 -12.64
C PHE A 64 8.25 4.61 -12.75
N ASP A 65 7.56 4.67 -13.89
CA ASP A 65 6.56 5.68 -14.20
C ASP A 65 5.15 5.08 -14.12
N PHE A 66 4.13 5.90 -13.92
CA PHE A 66 2.74 5.47 -13.96
C PHE A 66 2.33 5.02 -15.38
N GLU A 67 1.66 3.86 -15.44
CA GLU A 67 1.04 3.33 -16.65
C GLU A 67 -0.47 3.60 -16.63
N GLY A 68 -0.85 4.83 -17.00
CA GLY A 68 -2.25 5.28 -17.03
C GLY A 68 -2.58 6.18 -15.85
N ASP A 69 -3.85 6.16 -15.42
CA ASP A 69 -4.30 7.00 -14.32
C ASP A 69 -3.82 6.46 -12.97
N ALA A 70 -3.37 7.38 -12.11
CA ALA A 70 -3.02 7.11 -10.73
C ALA A 70 -3.69 8.16 -9.84
N PHE A 71 -4.15 7.71 -8.67
CA PHE A 71 -4.91 8.54 -7.75
C PHE A 71 -4.27 8.52 -6.38
N PHE A 72 -4.17 9.70 -5.80
CA PHE A 72 -3.90 9.90 -4.40
C PHE A 72 -5.24 10.27 -3.76
N ASN A 73 -5.64 9.57 -2.71
CA ASN A 73 -6.90 9.83 -2.01
C ASN A 73 -6.59 10.14 -0.55
N GLU A 74 -7.19 11.20 -0.02
CA GLU A 74 -7.15 11.53 1.41
C GLU A 74 -8.52 11.27 2.00
N TYR A 75 -8.54 10.68 3.19
CA TYR A 75 -9.75 10.29 3.89
C TYR A 75 -9.99 11.20 5.10
N ASP A 76 -11.25 11.27 5.55
CA ASP A 76 -11.68 12.09 6.69
C ASP A 76 -11.06 11.68 8.04
N ASP A 77 -10.49 10.48 8.12
CA ASP A 77 -9.70 10.01 9.26
C ASP A 77 -8.21 10.40 9.19
N GLY A 78 -7.81 11.10 8.13
CA GLY A 78 -6.44 11.54 7.84
C GLY A 78 -5.55 10.46 7.23
N THR A 79 -6.06 9.26 6.94
CA THR A 79 -5.30 8.31 6.14
C THR A 79 -5.24 8.76 4.69
N ILE A 80 -4.23 8.27 3.97
CA ILE A 80 -4.10 8.49 2.52
C ILE A 80 -3.84 7.16 1.82
N ASN A 81 -4.23 7.08 0.55
CA ASN A 81 -4.02 5.92 -0.31
C ASN A 81 -3.56 6.36 -1.70
N LEU A 82 -2.43 5.80 -2.15
CA LEU A 82 -1.93 5.93 -3.51
C LEU A 82 -2.25 4.64 -4.27
N ILE A 83 -2.99 4.77 -5.36
CA ILE A 83 -3.36 3.67 -6.25
C ILE A 83 -3.01 3.98 -7.71
N GLY A 84 -2.67 2.96 -8.48
CA GLY A 84 -2.34 3.09 -9.90
C GLY A 84 -1.58 1.86 -10.39
N ASN A 85 -0.97 1.97 -11.57
CA ASN A 85 0.00 1.00 -12.04
C ASN A 85 1.30 1.72 -12.35
N ILE A 86 2.45 1.10 -12.08
CA ILE A 86 3.76 1.61 -12.46
C ILE A 86 4.50 0.60 -13.34
N GLY A 87 5.38 1.09 -14.21
CA GLY A 87 6.10 0.28 -15.19
C GLY A 87 7.51 0.76 -15.49
N ALA A 88 8.42 -0.20 -15.69
CA ALA A 88 9.77 0.00 -16.23
C ALA A 88 10.05 -1.14 -17.23
N GLY A 89 9.81 -0.89 -18.51
CA GLY A 89 9.87 -1.91 -19.56
C GLY A 89 8.84 -3.04 -19.35
N ASN A 90 9.32 -4.27 -19.10
CA ASN A 90 8.45 -5.42 -18.86
C ASN A 90 8.03 -5.57 -17.38
N LYS A 91 8.65 -4.83 -16.47
CA LYS A 91 8.40 -4.90 -15.03
C LYS A 91 7.25 -3.96 -14.72
N LYS A 92 6.16 -4.49 -14.19
CA LYS A 92 4.94 -3.71 -13.93
C LYS A 92 4.33 -4.12 -12.60
N PHE A 93 3.85 -3.13 -11.86
CA PHE A 93 3.26 -3.33 -10.55
C PHE A 93 1.95 -2.55 -10.44
N ALA A 94 0.91 -3.22 -9.93
CA ALA A 94 -0.23 -2.52 -9.36
C ALA A 94 0.19 -1.94 -8.00
N VAL A 95 -0.08 -0.65 -7.83
CA VAL A 95 0.22 0.14 -6.63
C VAL A 95 -1.04 0.21 -5.77
N ASP A 96 -0.94 -0.17 -4.51
CA ASP A 96 -1.93 0.08 -3.47
C ASP A 96 -1.19 0.35 -2.15
N VAL A 97 -0.85 1.62 -1.92
CA VAL A 97 0.00 2.04 -0.79
C VAL A 97 -0.82 2.94 0.13
N TRP A 98 -0.93 2.54 1.38
CA TRP A 98 -1.62 3.26 2.44
C TRP A 98 -0.64 3.96 3.37
N PHE A 99 -1.03 5.12 3.85
CA PHE A 99 -0.28 5.84 4.86
C PHE A 99 -1.19 6.40 5.95
N ASN A 100 -0.65 6.45 7.17
CA ASN A 100 -1.30 7.05 8.32
C ASN A 100 -0.75 8.46 8.52
N SER A 101 -1.63 9.44 8.71
CA SER A 101 -1.20 10.80 9.05
C SER A 101 -0.54 10.86 10.43
N LEU A 102 0.55 11.60 10.49
CA LEU A 102 1.22 12.04 11.71
C LEU A 102 0.77 13.45 12.14
N GLY A 103 -0.08 14.09 11.33
CA GLY A 103 -0.50 15.48 11.45
C GLY A 103 0.41 16.46 10.70
N ASN A 104 0.07 17.75 10.75
CA ASN A 104 0.88 18.87 10.26
C ASN A 104 1.69 19.53 11.41
N LEU A 105 2.73 20.29 11.05
CA LEU A 105 3.57 21.03 12.01
C LEU A 105 2.80 22.13 12.77
N GLN A 106 1.81 22.74 12.12
CA GLN A 106 1.09 23.90 12.66
C GLN A 106 0.04 23.54 13.74
N GLU A 107 -0.49 22.31 13.77
CA GLU A 107 -1.46 21.86 14.78
C GLU A 107 -0.86 21.62 16.17
N GLY A 108 0.44 21.90 16.37
CA GLY A 108 1.09 21.70 17.66
C GLY A 108 1.22 20.22 18.05
N ARG A 109 0.98 19.29 17.12
CA ARG A 109 1.42 17.91 17.26
C ARG A 109 2.93 17.93 17.18
N ALA A 110 3.60 17.51 18.25
CA ALA A 110 5.04 17.42 18.29
C ALA A 110 5.50 16.50 17.17
N ILE A 111 5.94 17.10 16.07
CA ILE A 111 6.79 16.43 15.12
C ILE A 111 7.95 15.87 15.92
N ALA A 112 8.21 14.57 15.75
CA ALA A 112 9.38 13.94 16.32
C ALA A 112 10.56 14.88 16.02
N PRO A 113 11.31 15.37 17.02
CA PRO A 113 12.28 16.46 16.87
C PRO A 113 13.44 16.16 15.89
N ASN A 114 13.36 15.06 15.16
CA ASN A 114 14.33 14.50 14.24
C ASN A 114 13.71 14.07 12.88
N LEU A 115 12.57 14.61 12.45
CA LEU A 115 12.18 14.38 11.05
C LEU A 115 13.26 14.95 10.14
N ALA A 116 13.75 14.11 9.23
CA ALA A 116 14.69 14.49 8.20
C ALA A 116 13.89 14.51 6.88
N PRO A 117 13.08 15.56 6.65
CA PRO A 117 12.32 15.67 5.41
C PRO A 117 13.26 15.53 4.21
N LYS A 118 12.76 14.99 3.12
CA LYS A 118 13.48 14.91 1.85
C LYS A 118 13.64 16.31 1.29
N GLN A 119 14.79 16.91 1.59
CA GLN A 119 15.14 18.29 1.23
C GLN A 119 16.00 18.33 -0.04
N GLU A 120 15.44 17.88 -1.16
CA GLU A 120 16.19 17.72 -2.43
C GLU A 120 16.05 18.91 -3.40
N LEU A 121 15.10 19.82 -3.15
CA LEU A 121 15.06 21.11 -3.86
C LEU A 121 16.39 21.86 -3.62
N ASN A 122 16.83 22.61 -4.63
CA ASN A 122 18.09 23.33 -4.78
C ASN A 122 18.98 23.33 -3.53
N ARG A 123 19.99 22.45 -3.50
CA ARG A 123 20.96 22.30 -2.40
C ARG A 123 21.47 23.63 -1.82
N ASN A 124 21.52 24.70 -2.63
CA ASN A 124 22.09 26.00 -2.24
C ASN A 124 21.06 27.04 -1.75
N ASP A 125 19.77 26.86 -2.00
CA ASP A 125 18.69 27.73 -1.49
C ASP A 125 17.31 27.01 -1.47
N PRO A 126 17.18 25.91 -0.71
CA PRO A 126 16.10 24.95 -0.90
C PRO A 126 14.70 25.44 -0.47
N TYR A 127 14.59 26.59 0.22
CA TYR A 127 13.36 26.99 0.94
C TYR A 127 13.05 28.49 0.93
N SER A 128 13.63 29.27 0.02
CA SER A 128 13.21 30.67 -0.12
C SER A 128 11.80 30.80 -0.72
N VAL A 129 11.29 29.74 -1.36
CA VAL A 129 9.99 29.71 -2.07
C VAL A 129 9.02 28.64 -1.56
N VAL A 130 9.46 27.77 -0.64
CA VAL A 130 8.64 26.70 -0.03
C VAL A 130 8.74 26.79 1.48
N ASP A 131 7.61 26.82 2.18
CA ASP A 131 7.55 26.72 3.64
C ASP A 131 7.28 25.27 4.06
N ILE A 132 8.32 24.59 4.53
CA ILE A 132 8.21 23.20 5.01
C ILE A 132 7.31 23.05 6.24
N ASN A 133 6.98 24.15 6.92
CA ASN A 133 6.06 24.10 8.06
C ASN A 133 4.61 23.90 7.61
N ASP A 134 4.31 24.09 6.33
CA ASP A 134 2.99 23.85 5.75
C ASP A 134 2.81 22.40 5.30
N TRP A 135 3.86 21.58 5.35
CA TRP A 135 3.79 20.18 4.96
C TRP A 135 3.03 19.31 5.98
N SER A 136 2.34 18.32 5.44
CA SER A 136 1.73 17.21 6.20
C SER A 136 2.62 15.98 6.13
N TYR A 137 2.69 15.22 7.23
CA TYR A 137 3.61 14.08 7.34
C TYR A 137 2.88 12.76 7.55
N TYR A 138 3.44 11.69 6.98
CA TYR A 138 2.81 10.38 6.90
C TYR A 138 3.78 9.22 7.19
N THR A 139 3.25 8.09 7.64
CA THR A 139 3.97 6.81 7.81
C THR A 139 3.27 5.72 7.02
N ILE A 140 4.01 4.81 6.39
CA ILE A 140 3.41 3.69 5.66
C ILE A 140 2.60 2.80 6.63
N ASP A 141 1.35 2.49 6.26
CA ASP A 141 0.58 1.40 6.89
C ASP A 141 1.03 0.07 6.28
N SER A 142 2.08 -0.52 6.86
CA SER A 142 2.66 -1.77 6.35
C SER A 142 1.71 -2.98 6.40
N SER A 143 0.58 -2.87 7.10
CA SER A 143 -0.45 -3.91 7.12
C SER A 143 -1.34 -3.90 5.88
N LYS A 144 -1.34 -2.80 5.11
CA LYS A 144 -2.17 -2.60 3.92
C LYS A 144 -1.37 -2.31 2.64
N SER A 145 -0.16 -1.76 2.78
CA SER A 145 0.62 -1.27 1.65
C SER A 145 1.33 -2.37 0.87
N LEU A 146 1.01 -2.45 -0.43
CA LEU A 146 1.45 -3.50 -1.34
C LEU A 146 1.85 -2.94 -2.70
N LEU A 147 2.89 -3.54 -3.29
CA LEU A 147 3.05 -3.60 -4.75
C LEU A 147 2.74 -5.03 -5.21
N THR A 148 1.86 -5.18 -6.19
CA THR A 148 1.52 -6.49 -6.76
C THR A 148 2.03 -6.56 -8.18
N GLU A 149 2.87 -7.54 -8.48
CA GLU A 149 3.36 -7.74 -9.83
C GLU A 149 2.21 -8.06 -10.81
N ILE A 150 2.19 -7.31 -11.92
CA ILE A 150 1.26 -7.50 -13.03
C ILE A 150 1.98 -7.61 -14.39
N GLY A 151 3.32 -7.54 -14.37
CA GLY A 151 4.20 -7.64 -15.54
C GLY A 151 5.00 -8.95 -15.57
N GLU A 152 6.10 -8.96 -16.32
CA GLU A 152 7.06 -10.07 -16.33
C GLU A 152 8.28 -9.73 -15.46
N TRP A 153 8.39 -10.37 -14.30
CA TRP A 153 9.59 -10.38 -13.45
C TRP A 153 10.30 -11.74 -13.58
N TYR A 154 11.64 -11.74 -13.57
CA TYR A 154 12.48 -12.93 -13.75
C TYR A 154 12.19 -13.81 -14.98
N GLY A 155 11.55 -13.27 -16.02
CA GLY A 155 11.15 -14.03 -17.22
C GLY A 155 10.05 -15.06 -16.96
N ASN A 156 9.26 -14.88 -15.89
CA ASN A 156 8.09 -15.69 -15.61
C ASN A 156 6.80 -14.88 -15.83
N ASN A 157 6.08 -15.19 -16.91
CA ASN A 157 4.92 -14.43 -17.36
C ASN A 157 3.63 -14.64 -16.54
N ASN A 158 3.72 -15.28 -15.37
CA ASN A 158 2.60 -15.60 -14.49
C ASN A 158 2.93 -15.39 -13.01
N SER A 159 3.88 -14.50 -12.73
CA SER A 159 4.23 -14.16 -11.37
C SER A 159 3.21 -13.16 -10.81
N THR A 160 2.57 -13.53 -9.69
CA THR A 160 1.79 -12.63 -8.85
C THR A 160 2.56 -12.40 -7.55
N ASP A 161 3.83 -12.04 -7.68
CA ASP A 161 4.63 -11.67 -6.52
C ASP A 161 4.03 -10.41 -5.90
N THR A 162 4.07 -10.37 -4.57
CA THR A 162 3.60 -9.24 -3.79
C THR A 162 4.74 -8.75 -2.93
N PHE A 163 4.79 -7.45 -2.72
CA PHE A 163 5.83 -6.80 -1.95
C PHE A 163 5.19 -5.92 -0.90
N PHE A 164 5.59 -6.06 0.36
CA PHE A 164 5.17 -5.14 1.41
C PHE A 164 6.04 -3.90 1.40
N LEU A 165 5.41 -2.74 1.63
CA LEU A 165 6.14 -1.50 1.87
C LEU A 165 6.20 -1.22 3.38
N THR A 166 7.35 -0.72 3.84
CA THR A 166 7.55 -0.25 5.21
C THR A 166 8.35 1.04 5.22
N ASP A 167 8.22 1.85 6.27
CA ASP A 167 9.05 3.03 6.44
C ASP A 167 10.55 2.67 6.49
N MET A 168 11.37 3.49 5.84
CA MET A 168 12.82 3.27 5.85
C MET A 168 13.42 3.42 7.25
N SER A 169 12.90 4.40 8.00
CA SER A 169 13.34 4.72 9.35
C SER A 169 12.26 5.50 10.12
N GLU A 170 12.51 5.75 11.40
CA GLU A 170 11.67 6.64 12.22
C GLU A 170 11.73 8.11 11.79
N THR A 171 12.78 8.52 11.06
CA THR A 171 13.02 9.91 10.66
C THR A 171 12.64 10.20 9.21
N ASN A 172 12.52 9.16 8.39
CA ASN A 172 12.15 9.23 6.97
C ASN A 172 10.63 9.05 6.87
N LYS A 173 9.89 10.16 6.96
CA LYS A 173 8.43 10.20 6.86
C LYS A 173 7.99 10.76 5.52
N GLY A 174 6.80 10.33 5.11
CA GLY A 174 6.18 10.81 3.90
C GLY A 174 5.86 12.28 4.10
N GLN A 175 6.04 13.08 3.09
CA GLN A 175 5.79 14.51 3.13
C GLN A 175 4.88 14.90 1.97
N MET A 176 3.85 15.69 2.27
CA MET A 176 2.89 16.21 1.30
C MET A 176 2.81 17.72 1.42
N GLY A 177 2.76 18.41 0.29
CA GLY A 177 2.65 19.86 0.23
C GLY A 177 3.37 20.44 -0.98
N LEU A 178 3.35 21.77 -1.06
CA LEU A 178 4.08 22.52 -2.09
C LEU A 178 5.59 22.23 -2.01
N GLY A 179 6.16 21.72 -3.09
CA GLY A 179 7.56 21.32 -3.19
C GLY A 179 7.92 20.04 -2.45
N ALA A 180 6.95 19.32 -1.89
CA ALA A 180 7.21 18.13 -1.08
C ALA A 180 7.69 16.92 -1.89
N SER A 181 7.49 16.92 -3.22
CA SER A 181 8.10 15.90 -4.10
C SER A 181 9.62 15.96 -4.10
N GLY A 182 10.20 17.10 -3.72
CA GLY A 182 11.64 17.33 -3.74
C GLY A 182 12.23 17.51 -5.13
N LYS A 183 11.42 17.54 -6.19
CA LYS A 183 11.87 17.68 -7.60
C LYS A 183 11.48 19.00 -8.25
N ASN A 184 10.37 19.58 -7.84
CA ASN A 184 9.88 20.85 -8.36
C ASN A 184 9.09 21.60 -7.27
N ILE A 185 8.52 22.75 -7.61
CA ILE A 185 7.71 23.57 -6.69
C ILE A 185 6.20 23.32 -6.80
N ASN A 186 5.75 22.19 -7.35
CA ASN A 186 4.33 21.83 -7.42
C ASN A 186 3.83 21.25 -6.09
N GLU A 187 2.51 21.16 -5.91
CA GLU A 187 1.95 20.31 -4.87
C GLU A 187 2.37 18.86 -5.15
N GLY A 188 2.93 18.19 -4.15
CA GLY A 188 3.51 16.87 -4.37
C GLY A 188 3.56 16.01 -3.12
N PHE A 189 4.04 14.79 -3.31
CA PHE A 189 4.31 13.85 -2.24
C PHE A 189 5.66 13.15 -2.46
N SER A 190 6.42 12.95 -1.39
CA SER A 190 7.56 12.04 -1.44
C SER A 190 7.69 11.19 -0.18
N HIS A 191 8.29 10.01 -0.33
CA HIS A 191 8.58 9.12 0.79
C HIS A 191 9.71 8.14 0.47
N TRP A 192 10.55 7.84 1.46
CA TRP A 192 11.52 6.73 1.37
C TRP A 192 10.94 5.48 2.02
N PHE A 193 11.10 4.33 1.37
CA PHE A 193 10.55 3.08 1.85
C PHE A 193 11.52 1.92 1.69
N TRP A 194 11.28 0.87 2.46
CA TRP A 194 11.75 -0.47 2.14
C TRP A 194 10.65 -1.25 1.46
N LEU A 195 11.02 -1.99 0.42
CA LEU A 195 10.21 -2.97 -0.25
C LEU A 195 10.68 -4.37 0.14
N GLU A 196 9.78 -5.26 0.55
CA GLU A 196 10.13 -6.64 0.90
C GLU A 196 9.30 -7.64 0.10
N ASP A 197 9.97 -8.51 -0.66
CA ASP A 197 9.34 -9.61 -1.38
C ASP A 197 8.76 -10.63 -0.39
N THR A 198 7.44 -10.82 -0.45
CA THR A 198 6.70 -11.73 0.43
C THR A 198 7.08 -13.20 0.33
N LYS A 199 7.71 -13.64 -0.77
CA LYS A 199 8.12 -15.04 -1.00
C LYS A 199 9.55 -15.29 -0.55
N THR A 200 10.46 -14.37 -0.87
CA THR A 200 11.89 -14.57 -0.62
C THR A 200 12.38 -13.87 0.64
N GLY A 201 11.66 -12.87 1.15
CA GLY A 201 12.12 -11.97 2.19
C GLY A 201 13.25 -11.04 1.73
N GLN A 202 13.53 -10.98 0.43
CA GLN A 202 14.50 -10.04 -0.11
C GLN A 202 13.99 -8.62 0.06
N ARG A 203 14.88 -7.73 0.50
CA ARG A 203 14.58 -6.33 0.76
C ARG A 203 15.29 -5.42 -0.24
N PHE A 204 14.60 -4.39 -0.68
CA PHE A 204 15.07 -3.35 -1.59
C PHE A 204 14.77 -1.98 -1.00
N ASP A 205 15.63 -1.00 -1.21
CA ASP A 205 15.32 0.41 -0.94
C ASP A 205 14.61 1.06 -2.13
N GLY A 206 13.83 2.10 -1.84
CA GLY A 206 13.27 2.94 -2.87
C GLY A 206 12.70 4.24 -2.34
N ASP A 207 12.24 5.07 -3.28
CA ASP A 207 11.49 6.28 -2.98
C ASP A 207 10.31 6.50 -3.92
N ILE A 208 9.34 7.26 -3.42
CA ILE A 208 8.19 7.79 -4.15
C ILE A 208 8.44 9.29 -4.34
N ASN A 209 8.26 9.81 -5.55
CA ASN A 209 8.20 11.26 -5.81
C ASN A 209 7.13 11.54 -6.85
N ILE A 210 6.04 12.18 -6.44
CA ILE A 210 4.90 12.43 -7.32
C ILE A 210 4.45 13.88 -7.21
N ASP A 211 3.94 14.40 -8.32
CA ASP A 211 3.19 15.65 -8.36
C ASP A 211 1.70 15.33 -8.23
N LEU A 212 0.96 16.23 -7.58
CA LEU A 212 -0.45 16.08 -7.27
C LEU A 212 -1.26 17.21 -7.89
N VAL A 213 -2.26 16.86 -8.69
CA VAL A 213 -3.21 17.82 -9.25
C VAL A 213 -4.59 17.50 -8.69
N ALA A 214 -5.16 18.42 -7.92
CA ALA A 214 -6.48 18.25 -7.35
C ALA A 214 -7.52 18.03 -8.46
N LEU A 215 -8.35 17.00 -8.31
CA LEU A 215 -9.51 16.82 -9.18
C LEU A 215 -10.63 17.71 -8.64
N GLU A 216 -11.14 18.64 -9.46
CA GLU A 216 -12.22 19.52 -9.03
C GLU A 216 -13.44 18.70 -8.58
N GLU A 217 -13.92 18.95 -7.36
CA GLU A 217 -15.22 18.45 -6.88
C GLU A 217 -16.32 18.99 -7.80
N GLY A 218 -16.77 18.18 -8.76
CA GLY A 218 -17.74 18.58 -9.78
C GLY A 218 -17.29 18.37 -11.22
N GLY A 219 -16.04 17.96 -11.45
CA GLY A 219 -15.52 17.45 -12.73
C GLY A 219 -16.00 16.04 -13.09
N GLY A 220 -17.14 15.60 -12.54
CA GLY A 220 -18.02 14.63 -13.18
C GLY A 220 -17.58 13.17 -13.27
N ILE A 221 -17.08 12.50 -12.22
CA ILE A 221 -17.37 11.07 -11.94
C ILE A 221 -17.24 10.79 -10.44
N LEU A 222 -18.02 11.44 -9.57
CA LEU A 222 -18.38 10.85 -8.27
C LEU A 222 -19.73 11.45 -7.90
N SER A 223 -20.83 10.77 -8.26
CA SER A 223 -22.13 11.15 -7.70
C SER A 223 -22.09 10.85 -6.21
N GLU A 224 -22.31 11.85 -5.37
CA GLU A 224 -22.55 11.66 -3.94
C GLU A 224 -23.50 10.48 -3.73
N GLY A 225 -23.00 9.36 -3.22
CA GLY A 225 -23.80 8.18 -2.90
C GLY A 225 -23.39 6.87 -3.57
N GLU A 226 -22.36 6.83 -4.43
CA GLU A 226 -21.78 5.54 -4.82
C GLU A 226 -20.79 5.10 -3.73
N SER A 227 -21.19 4.11 -2.93
CA SER A 227 -20.29 3.47 -1.97
C SER A 227 -19.10 2.91 -2.75
N ILE A 228 -17.91 3.42 -2.48
CA ILE A 228 -16.66 2.86 -3.00
C ILE A 228 -16.69 1.36 -2.67
N PRO A 229 -16.53 0.47 -3.66
CA PRO A 229 -16.47 -0.96 -3.38
C PRO A 229 -15.38 -1.16 -2.34
N GLU A 230 -15.74 -1.80 -1.22
CA GLU A 230 -14.76 -2.13 -0.18
C GLU A 230 -13.52 -2.70 -0.87
N PRO A 231 -12.30 -2.24 -0.52
CA PRO A 231 -11.06 -2.76 -1.09
C PRO A 231 -11.19 -4.25 -0.97
N ALA A 232 -11.26 -4.95 -2.12
CA ALA A 232 -11.74 -6.31 -2.18
C ALA A 232 -11.05 -7.07 -1.08
N THR A 233 -11.79 -7.32 0.00
CA THR A 233 -11.27 -8.09 1.12
C THR A 233 -11.03 -9.42 0.43
N MET A 234 -9.77 -9.70 0.06
CA MET A 234 -9.32 -10.98 -0.41
C MET A 234 -9.49 -11.89 0.80
N SER A 235 -10.75 -12.22 1.07
CA SER A 235 -11.19 -13.20 2.02
C SER A 235 -10.51 -14.46 1.57
N LEU A 236 -9.45 -14.79 2.31
CA LEU A 236 -8.90 -16.11 2.53
C LEU A 236 -9.76 -17.22 1.88
N LEU A 237 -9.50 -17.50 0.62
CA LEU A 237 -9.83 -18.78 0.00
C LEU A 237 -8.68 -19.74 0.33
N SER A 238 -8.44 -19.96 1.63
CA SER A 238 -7.46 -20.93 2.15
C SER A 238 -8.10 -22.05 2.97
N LEU A 239 -9.40 -22.26 2.84
CA LEU A 239 -10.12 -23.38 3.46
C LEU A 239 -10.77 -24.25 2.39
N GLY A 240 -9.98 -25.18 1.82
CA GLY A 240 -10.54 -26.07 0.81
C GLY A 240 -9.64 -27.18 0.26
N LEU A 241 -8.57 -27.61 0.93
CA LEU A 241 -7.86 -28.84 0.51
C LEU A 241 -7.42 -29.69 1.70
N LEU A 242 -8.38 -30.04 2.57
CA LEU A 242 -8.24 -31.22 3.43
C LEU A 242 -8.45 -32.46 2.55
N GLY A 243 -7.32 -32.96 2.03
CA GLY A 243 -7.25 -34.23 1.32
C GLY A 243 -7.81 -35.36 2.18
N THR A 244 -8.96 -35.90 1.77
CA THR A 244 -9.43 -37.20 2.21
C THR A 244 -8.59 -38.28 1.52
N GLY A 245 -7.41 -38.53 2.07
CA GLY A 245 -6.61 -39.72 1.75
C GLY A 245 -7.28 -40.98 2.28
N MET A 246 -8.28 -41.51 1.58
CA MET A 246 -8.83 -42.85 1.85
C MET A 246 -8.20 -43.90 0.92
N GLY A 247 -7.26 -44.65 1.48
CA GLY A 247 -7.26 -46.12 1.41
C GLY A 247 -6.75 -46.82 0.15
N ALA A 248 -5.43 -47.01 0.04
CA ALA A 248 -4.86 -48.12 -0.74
C ALA A 248 -4.76 -49.40 0.13
N LEU A 249 -5.83 -50.18 0.20
CA LEU A 249 -5.83 -51.52 0.81
C LEU A 249 -5.33 -52.57 -0.19
N LYS A 250 -4.03 -52.88 -0.14
CA LYS A 250 -3.42 -54.04 -0.82
C LYS A 250 -3.97 -55.34 -0.22
N ARG A 251 -4.76 -56.11 -1.00
CA ARG A 251 -5.02 -57.53 -0.70
C ARG A 251 -3.76 -58.35 -0.94
N LYS A 252 -3.26 -59.03 0.10
CA LYS A 252 -2.35 -60.17 -0.04
C LYS A 252 -3.13 -61.38 -0.56
N LYS A 253 -2.63 -62.02 -1.61
CA LYS A 253 -3.03 -63.37 -2.03
C LYS A 253 -2.40 -64.39 -1.08
N GLN A 254 -3.20 -65.32 -0.59
CA GLN A 254 -2.81 -66.67 -0.19
C GLN A 254 -3.81 -67.63 -0.85
#